data_AF-A0A7L4RMC3-F1
#
_entry.id   AF-A0A7L4RMC3-F1
#
_cell.length_a   1.000
_cell.length_b   1.000
_cell.length_c   1.000
_cell.angle_alpha   90.00
_cell.angle_beta   90.00
_cell.angle_gamma   90.00
#
_symmetry.space_group_name_H-M   'P 1'
#
loop_
_entity.id
_entity.type
_entity.pdbx_description
1 polymer ?
#
loop_
_entity_poly.entity_id
_entity_poly.type
_entity_poly.pdbx_seq_one_letter_code
_entity_poly.pdbx_strand_id
1 'polypeptide(L)'
;MKEHLPLLFLVFVSLAFALLLAGMLSQGRIKEETEQPPGECAMGQIGSCMKGPCNGTQACVNGTWGRCMVKTVCTPGVREPCIRDYCASAYKICNECGTGYGPCIGMNGS
;
A
#
# COMPACT_ATOMS: atom_id res chain seq x y z
N MET A 1 36.08 33.66 45.58
CA MET A 1 35.27 33.09 44.48
C MET A 1 36.07 33.00 43.16
N LYS A 2 37.32 32.50 43.17
CA LYS A 2 38.15 32.45 41.95
C LYS A 2 38.76 31.07 41.65
N GLU A 3 38.57 30.10 42.55
CA GLU A 3 39.18 28.77 42.46
C GLU A 3 38.21 27.65 42.03
N HIS A 4 36.90 27.91 41.98
CA HIS A 4 35.91 26.92 41.54
C HIS A 4 35.68 26.92 40.01
N LEU A 5 36.12 27.97 39.32
CA LEU A 5 35.97 28.12 37.87
C LEU A 5 36.71 27.05 37.04
N PRO A 6 37.97 26.68 37.33
CA PRO A 6 38.68 25.65 36.56
C PRO A 6 38.09 24.24 36.78
N LEU A 7 37.59 23.97 37.98
CA LEU A 7 37.02 22.67 38.35
C LEU A 7 35.68 22.43 37.64
N LEU A 8 34.86 23.48 37.55
CA LEU A 8 33.59 23.46 36.83
C LEU A 8 33.81 23.26 35.31
N PHE A 9 34.84 23.90 34.75
CA PHE A 9 35.20 23.72 33.34
C PHE A 9 35.61 22.28 33.01
N LEU A 10 36.41 21.63 33.87
CA LEU A 10 36.80 20.23 33.68
C LEU A 10 35.61 19.27 33.71
N VAL A 11 34.63 19.51 34.61
CA VAL A 11 33.40 18.71 34.68
C VAL A 11 32.60 18.86 33.38
N PHE A 12 32.43 20.08 32.87
CA PHE A 12 31.72 20.32 31.61
C PHE A 12 32.40 19.66 30.40
N VAL A 13 33.73 19.74 30.31
CA VAL A 13 34.48 19.08 29.23
C VAL A 13 34.32 17.57 29.29
N SER A 14 34.38 16.97 30.48
CA SER A 14 34.19 15.52 30.64
C SER A 14 32.77 15.06 30.29
N LEU A 15 31.75 15.86 30.64
CA LEU A 15 30.36 15.58 30.32
C LEU A 15 30.09 15.68 28.81
N ALA A 16 30.65 16.71 28.16
CA ALA A 16 30.53 16.89 26.72
C ALA A 16 31.19 15.73 25.94
N PHE A 17 32.33 15.25 26.42
CA PHE A 17 33.02 14.10 25.82
C PHE A 17 32.23 12.80 25.99
N ALA A 18 31.62 12.57 27.16
CA ALA A 18 30.75 11.43 27.40
C ALA A 18 29.51 11.44 26.49
N LEU A 19 28.91 12.61 26.26
CA LEU A 19 27.77 12.76 25.34
C LEU A 19 28.15 12.52 23.89
N LEU A 20 29.34 12.96 23.46
CA LEU A 20 29.87 12.68 22.12
C LEU A 20 30.12 11.18 21.90
N LEU A 21 30.72 10.49 22.87
CA LEU A 21 30.93 9.05 22.83
C LEU A 21 29.61 8.28 22.79
N ALA A 22 28.61 8.70 23.57
CA ALA A 22 27.28 8.11 23.56
C ALA A 22 26.56 8.33 22.20
N GLY A 23 26.73 9.49 21.58
CA GLY A 23 26.19 9.79 20.25
C GLY A 23 26.76 8.89 19.16
N MET A 24 28.07 8.64 19.18
CA MET A 24 28.74 7.76 18.21
C MET A 24 28.31 6.29 18.33
N LEU A 25 27.97 5.82 19.54
CA LEU A 25 27.44 4.48 19.76
C LEU A 25 25.99 4.31 19.25
N SER A 26 25.24 5.39 19.11
CA SER A 26 23.82 5.35 18.70
C SER A 26 23.59 5.30 17.19
N GLN A 27 24.61 5.57 16.36
CA GLN A 27 24.50 5.47 14.89
C GLN A 27 24.62 4.03 14.35
N GLY A 28 24.81 3.04 15.22
CA GLY A 28 24.90 1.63 14.88
C GLY A 28 23.56 0.90 14.73
N ARG A 29 22.41 1.59 14.61
CA ARG A 29 21.18 0.94 14.13
C ARG A 29 21.31 0.75 12.62
N ILE A 30 21.98 -0.34 12.28
CA ILE A 30 21.84 -1.04 11.01
C ILE A 30 20.35 -0.99 10.64
N LYS A 31 20.04 -0.28 9.55
CA LYS A 31 18.81 -0.56 8.81
C LYS A 31 18.87 -2.06 8.57
N GLU A 32 17.95 -2.79 9.19
CA GLU A 32 17.68 -4.19 8.87
C GLU A 32 17.16 -4.20 7.43
N GLU A 33 18.08 -4.01 6.49
CA GLU A 33 17.92 -4.40 5.10
C GLU A 33 18.03 -5.91 5.15
N THR A 34 16.91 -6.52 5.53
CA THR A 34 16.66 -7.94 5.41
C THR A 34 17.07 -8.30 4.00
N GLU A 35 18.22 -8.96 3.88
CA GLU A 35 18.71 -9.58 2.67
C GLU A 35 17.61 -10.53 2.22
N GLN A 36 16.78 -10.02 1.30
CA GLN A 36 15.57 -10.70 0.93
C GLN A 36 16.01 -11.98 0.21
N PRO A 37 15.66 -13.18 0.71
CA PRO A 37 15.99 -14.41 0.01
C PRO A 37 15.42 -14.32 -1.41
N PRO A 38 15.99 -15.03 -2.40
CA PRO A 38 15.53 -14.97 -3.79
C PRO A 38 14.09 -15.49 -3.87
N GLY A 39 13.15 -14.57 -3.69
CA GLY A 39 11.72 -14.76 -3.88
C GLY A 39 11.33 -14.31 -5.28
N GLU A 40 10.10 -14.66 -5.67
CA GLU A 40 9.53 -14.30 -6.97
C GLU A 40 9.35 -12.78 -7.15
N CYS A 41 9.38 -12.02 -6.05
CA CYS A 41 9.07 -10.59 -6.01
C CYS A 41 9.69 -9.89 -4.80
N ALA A 42 9.82 -8.55 -4.86
CA ALA A 42 10.30 -7.71 -3.76
C ALA A 42 9.21 -7.45 -2.71
N MET A 43 9.54 -7.41 -1.41
CA MET A 43 8.56 -7.13 -0.34
C MET A 43 7.81 -5.83 -0.60
N GLY A 44 6.48 -5.87 -0.53
CA GLY A 44 5.62 -4.70 -0.79
C GLY A 44 5.45 -4.35 -2.27
N GLN A 45 6.07 -5.08 -3.20
CA GLN A 45 5.82 -4.92 -4.63
C GLN A 45 4.37 -5.28 -4.95
N ILE A 46 3.73 -4.47 -5.80
CA ILE A 46 2.42 -4.74 -6.36
C ILE A 46 2.58 -5.25 -7.79
N GLY A 47 1.99 -6.41 -8.08
CA GLY A 47 1.96 -7.03 -9.39
C GLY A 47 0.55 -7.10 -9.96
N SER A 48 0.44 -7.22 -11.28
CA SER A 48 -0.80 -7.62 -11.95
C SER A 48 -1.00 -9.13 -11.85
N CYS A 49 -2.25 -9.55 -11.82
CA CYS A 49 -2.63 -10.96 -11.78
C CYS A 49 -4.01 -11.18 -12.41
N MET A 50 -4.38 -12.44 -12.61
CA MET A 50 -5.70 -12.83 -13.10
C MET A 50 -6.41 -13.76 -12.12
N LYS A 51 -7.70 -13.52 -11.89
CA LYS A 51 -8.61 -14.42 -11.18
C LYS A 51 -9.68 -14.88 -12.17
N GLY A 52 -9.46 -16.04 -12.81
CA GLY A 52 -10.26 -16.42 -13.98
C GLY A 52 -10.03 -15.42 -15.12
N PRO A 53 -11.08 -14.88 -15.77
CA PRO A 53 -10.94 -13.85 -16.81
C PRO A 53 -10.69 -12.44 -16.24
N CYS A 54 -10.64 -12.26 -14.92
CA CYS A 54 -10.66 -10.95 -14.29
C CYS A 54 -9.28 -10.45 -13.89
N ASN A 55 -8.91 -9.27 -14.40
CA ASN A 55 -7.68 -8.58 -14.03
C ASN A 55 -7.76 -8.07 -12.59
N GLY A 56 -6.69 -8.31 -11.83
CA GLY A 56 -6.56 -7.90 -10.45
C GLY A 56 -5.13 -7.49 -10.11
N THR A 57 -4.91 -7.26 -8.82
CA THR A 57 -3.59 -6.98 -8.25
C THR A 57 -3.27 -7.94 -7.12
N GLN A 58 -1.99 -8.19 -6.92
CA GLN A 58 -1.47 -8.99 -5.82
C GLN A 58 -0.31 -8.26 -5.18
N ALA A 59 -0.20 -8.38 -3.85
CA ALA A 59 0.90 -7.84 -3.08
C ALA A 59 1.94 -8.94 -2.83
N CYS A 60 3.21 -8.60 -2.94
CA CYS A 60 4.28 -9.49 -2.56
C CYS A 60 4.54 -9.40 -1.05
N VAL A 61 4.52 -10.55 -0.38
CA VAL A 61 4.80 -10.68 1.05
C VAL A 61 5.84 -11.77 1.23
N ASN A 62 6.95 -11.45 1.90
CA ASN A 62 8.06 -12.38 2.15
C ASN A 62 8.59 -13.09 0.89
N GLY A 63 8.67 -12.38 -0.23
CA GLY A 63 9.19 -12.93 -1.48
C GLY A 63 8.22 -13.82 -2.27
N THR A 64 6.95 -13.88 -1.87
CA THR A 64 5.91 -14.65 -2.59
C THR A 64 4.73 -13.77 -2.94
N TRP A 65 4.16 -13.99 -4.13
CA TRP A 65 2.93 -13.32 -4.53
C TRP A 65 1.75 -13.79 -3.68
N GLY A 66 1.04 -12.82 -3.08
CA GLY A 66 -0.19 -13.08 -2.34
C GLY A 66 -1.37 -13.42 -3.25
N ARG A 67 -2.57 -13.45 -2.66
CA ARG A 67 -3.82 -13.71 -3.42
C ARG A 67 -4.09 -12.59 -4.43
N CYS A 68 -4.57 -12.99 -5.60
CA CYS A 68 -5.06 -12.05 -6.60
C CYS A 68 -6.39 -11.41 -6.15
N MET A 69 -6.37 -10.09 -5.98
CA MET A 69 -7.52 -9.28 -5.58
C MET A 69 -8.09 -8.55 -6.79
N VAL A 70 -9.38 -8.77 -7.06
CA VAL A 70 -10.13 -8.02 -8.08
C VAL A 70 -10.98 -6.98 -7.36
N LYS A 71 -10.82 -5.71 -7.74
CA LYS A 71 -11.61 -4.61 -7.17
C LYS A 71 -13.03 -4.65 -7.75
N THR A 72 -13.99 -5.06 -6.93
CA THR A 72 -15.40 -5.08 -7.32
C THR A 72 -16.08 -3.76 -6.96
N VAL A 73 -17.00 -3.32 -7.83
CA VAL A 73 -17.87 -2.14 -7.66
C VAL A 73 -19.34 -2.53 -7.74
N CYS A 74 -19.65 -3.72 -8.27
CA CYS A 74 -20.99 -4.26 -8.39
C CYS A 74 -20.97 -5.79 -8.27
N THR A 75 -22.13 -6.38 -8.00
CA THR A 75 -22.28 -7.84 -7.97
C THR A 75 -22.46 -8.36 -9.39
N PRO A 76 -21.63 -9.30 -9.87
CA PRO A 76 -21.72 -9.83 -11.24
C PRO A 76 -23.14 -10.24 -11.64
N GLY A 77 -23.58 -9.81 -12.82
CA GLY A 77 -24.90 -10.12 -13.36
C GLY A 77 -26.06 -9.31 -12.77
N VAL A 78 -25.85 -8.51 -11.73
CA VAL A 78 -26.90 -7.63 -11.18
C VAL A 78 -27.31 -6.58 -12.21
N ARG A 79 -28.63 -6.40 -12.31
CA ARG A 79 -29.27 -5.35 -13.10
C ARG A 79 -29.51 -4.14 -12.23
N GLU A 80 -29.05 -2.98 -12.69
CA GLU A 80 -29.37 -1.70 -12.07
C GLU A 80 -30.13 -0.81 -13.06
N PRO A 81 -31.09 0.00 -12.57
CA PRO A 81 -31.75 0.98 -13.40
C PRO A 81 -30.74 2.01 -13.93
N CYS A 82 -30.97 2.47 -15.16
CA CYS A 82 -30.23 3.57 -15.77
C CYS A 82 -31.14 4.37 -16.68
N ILE A 83 -30.75 5.60 -16.98
CA ILE A 83 -31.48 6.50 -17.87
C ILE A 83 -30.77 6.48 -19.23
N ARG A 84 -31.46 6.02 -20.26
CA ARG A 84 -30.99 6.10 -21.66
C ARG A 84 -31.56 7.33 -22.35
N ASP A 85 -32.87 7.51 -22.23
CA ASP A 85 -33.62 8.63 -22.79
C ASP A 85 -34.61 9.17 -21.74
N TYR A 86 -34.97 10.46 -21.84
CA TYR A 86 -35.81 11.18 -20.86
C TYR A 86 -37.14 10.48 -20.53
N CYS A 87 -37.67 9.64 -21.43
CA CYS A 87 -38.97 8.98 -21.28
C CYS A 87 -38.91 7.44 -21.25
N ALA A 88 -37.73 6.82 -21.31
CA ALA A 88 -37.61 5.36 -21.45
C ALA A 88 -36.91 4.72 -20.25
N SER A 89 -37.52 3.67 -19.69
CA SER A 89 -36.89 2.83 -18.67
C SER A 89 -35.81 1.95 -19.30
N ALA A 90 -34.63 1.92 -18.67
CA ALA A 90 -33.50 1.15 -19.11
C ALA A 90 -32.76 0.52 -17.92
N TYR A 91 -31.94 -0.49 -18.20
CA TYR A 91 -31.11 -1.14 -17.19
C TYR A 91 -29.71 -1.40 -17.74
N LYS A 92 -28.73 -1.43 -16.84
CA LYS A 92 -27.35 -1.82 -17.11
C LYS A 92 -27.04 -3.10 -16.33
N ILE A 93 -26.17 -3.94 -16.87
CA ILE A 93 -25.78 -5.21 -16.24
C ILE A 93 -24.33 -5.11 -15.77
N CYS A 94 -24.06 -5.51 -14.52
CA CYS A 94 -22.71 -5.63 -14.00
C CYS A 94 -21.96 -6.76 -14.70
N ASN A 95 -20.72 -6.51 -15.13
CA ASN A 95 -19.90 -7.50 -15.82
C ASN A 95 -19.55 -8.70 -14.91
N GLU A 96 -19.04 -9.78 -15.51
CA GLU A 96 -18.71 -11.02 -14.80
C GLU A 96 -17.65 -10.83 -13.70
N CYS A 97 -16.79 -9.81 -13.85
CA CYS A 97 -15.73 -9.50 -12.90
C CYS A 97 -16.17 -8.58 -11.77
N GLY A 98 -17.41 -8.07 -11.80
CA GLY A 98 -17.88 -7.11 -10.82
C GLY A 98 -17.19 -5.75 -10.92
N THR A 99 -16.39 -5.49 -11.97
CA THR A 99 -15.51 -4.31 -12.07
C THR A 99 -16.20 -3.10 -12.70
N GLY A 100 -17.37 -3.29 -13.29
CA GLY A 100 -18.13 -2.21 -13.91
C GLY A 100 -19.42 -2.68 -14.55
N TYR A 101 -20.21 -1.71 -15.00
CA TYR A 101 -21.45 -1.92 -15.72
C TYR A 101 -21.21 -1.84 -17.23
N GLY A 102 -21.94 -2.67 -17.98
CA GLY A 102 -22.06 -2.54 -19.43
C GLY A 102 -22.92 -1.34 -19.86
N PRO A 103 -23.24 -1.22 -21.15
CA PRO A 103 -24.10 -0.15 -21.66
C PRO A 103 -25.50 -0.22 -21.05
N CYS A 104 -26.19 0.93 -21.06
CA CYS A 104 -27.58 1.04 -20.65
C CYS A 104 -28.50 0.50 -21.76
N ILE A 105 -29.24 -0.56 -21.47
CA ILE A 105 -30.10 -1.28 -22.41
C ILE A 105 -31.55 -0.85 -22.16
N GLY A 106 -32.21 -0.32 -23.20
CA GLY A 106 -33.63 0.05 -23.12
C GLY A 106 -34.52 -1.16 -22.95
N MET A 107 -35.60 -1.03 -22.17
CA MET A 107 -36.58 -2.12 -21.98
C MET A 107 -37.48 -2.33 -23.21
N ASN A 108 -37.53 -1.36 -24.12
CA ASN A 108 -38.16 -1.48 -25.43
C ASN A 108 -37.12 -1.99 -26.43
N GLY A 109 -36.94 -3.31 -26.46
CA GLY A 109 -36.25 -3.96 -27.57
C GLY A 109 -37.11 -3.85 -28.82
N SER A 110 -36.74 -2.97 -29.72
CA SER A 110 -37.12 -3.01 -31.14
C SER A 110 -35.85 -3.01 -31.97
#